data_AF-A0A939Z969-F1
#
_entry.id   AF-A0A939Z969-F1
#
_cell.length_a   1.000
_cell.length_b   1.000
_cell.length_c   1.000
_cell.angle_alpha   90.00
_cell.angle_beta   90.00
_cell.angle_gamma   90.00
#
_symmetry.space_group_name_H-M   'P 1'
#
loop_
_entity.id
_entity.type
_entity.pdbx_description
1 polymer ?
#
loop_
_entity_poly.entity_id
_entity_poly.type
_entity_poly.pdbx_seq_one_letter_code
_entity_poly.pdbx_strand_id
1 'polypeptide(L)'
;VNGKQEVMDAIFPLVKKYGGFVVALTIDESGIPETVEGRLKVADRIIATAEKYGIGRKDLIFDPLCMTISADTSAAITTLECVRILRNEYGVHTSLGISNVSFGLPNRNMITAGMFAAALERGLSAAIMNPFMPEMMATYYSYRALHDLDSNCMQFIEFADGYAEKYAGQTVAAPAASTAKPDEKSDMTELMSAIVKGLKDLSAKITDRMINEQHRDPLEIVSEEVIPALNEVGQGFEEKRMYLPQLLMSAEAAKEAFVIIKSHIEKNKKDSKASANSDCKIVIATVKGDVHDIGKNIVKLLLENYGFDVTDLGKDVAPEEVLKAVTDIHADVCGLSALMTTTVPAMEETIKLIHERADWCKVMVGGAVLTQEYADRIGADAYSKDAMGSVRYVEGLMASRK
;
A
#
# COMPACT_ATOMS: atom_id res chain seq x y z
N VAL A 1 -1.66 -15.32 -16.22
CA VAL A 1 -1.73 -16.38 -15.19
C VAL A 1 -0.92 -15.97 -13.98
N ASN A 2 -1.12 -16.64 -12.86
CA ASN A 2 -0.26 -16.56 -11.68
C ASN A 2 0.11 -17.99 -11.24
N GLY A 3 0.84 -18.11 -10.14
CA GLY A 3 1.31 -19.39 -9.60
C GLY A 3 0.23 -20.25 -8.94
N LYS A 4 -1.02 -19.78 -8.84
CA LYS A 4 -2.11 -20.57 -8.28
C LYS A 4 -2.47 -21.72 -9.22
N GLN A 5 -2.53 -22.95 -8.70
CA GLN A 5 -2.74 -24.14 -9.53
C GLN A 5 -4.05 -24.08 -10.33
N GLU A 6 -5.14 -23.69 -9.67
CA GLU A 6 -6.47 -23.55 -10.26
C GLU A 6 -6.48 -22.59 -11.47
N VAL A 7 -5.78 -21.46 -11.36
CA VAL A 7 -5.69 -20.46 -12.43
C VAL A 7 -4.92 -21.00 -13.62
N MET A 8 -3.80 -21.71 -13.38
CA MET A 8 -3.02 -22.32 -14.45
C MET A 8 -3.81 -23.40 -15.19
N ASP A 9 -4.51 -24.27 -14.45
CA ASP A 9 -5.30 -25.35 -15.03
C ASP A 9 -6.52 -24.83 -15.80
N ALA A 10 -7.08 -23.69 -15.41
CA ALA A 10 -8.16 -23.03 -16.16
C ALA A 10 -7.65 -22.37 -17.45
N ILE A 11 -6.48 -21.73 -17.43
CA ILE A 11 -6.02 -20.86 -18.53
C ILE A 11 -5.12 -21.57 -19.54
N PHE A 12 -4.19 -22.43 -19.11
CA PHE A 12 -3.24 -23.06 -20.03
C PHE A 12 -3.87 -23.93 -21.12
N PRO A 13 -4.96 -24.68 -20.89
CA PRO A 13 -5.67 -25.36 -21.97
C PRO A 13 -6.15 -24.40 -23.07
N LEU A 14 -6.58 -23.20 -22.69
CA LEU A 14 -7.01 -22.17 -23.63
C LEU A 14 -5.83 -21.65 -24.45
N VAL A 15 -4.71 -21.35 -23.78
CA VAL A 15 -3.48 -20.90 -24.45
C VAL A 15 -2.99 -21.96 -25.45
N LYS A 16 -3.02 -23.24 -25.07
CA LYS A 16 -2.63 -24.32 -25.98
C LYS A 16 -3.55 -24.43 -27.19
N LYS A 17 -4.86 -24.26 -26.98
CA LYS A 17 -5.87 -24.36 -28.04
C LYS A 17 -5.82 -23.18 -29.03
N TYR A 18 -5.67 -21.96 -28.53
CA TYR A 18 -5.78 -20.73 -29.32
C TYR A 18 -4.43 -20.12 -29.70
N GLY A 19 -3.33 -20.55 -29.08
CA GLY A 19 -2.02 -19.90 -29.19
C GLY A 19 -1.98 -18.55 -28.46
N GLY A 20 -0.79 -17.95 -28.39
CA GLY A 20 -0.57 -16.63 -27.81
C GLY A 20 0.49 -16.60 -26.71
N PHE A 21 0.75 -15.40 -26.20
CA PHE A 21 1.67 -15.16 -25.09
C PHE A 21 0.91 -15.11 -23.77
N VAL A 22 1.54 -15.57 -22.70
CA VAL A 22 0.98 -15.53 -21.36
C VAL A 22 1.81 -14.61 -20.48
N VAL A 23 1.18 -13.57 -19.94
CA VAL A 23 1.76 -12.80 -18.84
C VAL A 23 1.64 -13.63 -17.56
N ALA A 24 2.78 -13.95 -16.95
CA ALA A 24 2.92 -14.79 -15.77
C ALA A 24 3.38 -13.95 -14.57
N LEU A 25 2.50 -13.81 -13.59
CA LEU A 25 2.77 -13.04 -12.37
C LEU A 25 3.40 -13.96 -11.32
N THR A 26 4.49 -13.53 -10.68
CA THR A 26 5.14 -14.27 -9.58
C THR A 26 4.41 -14.10 -8.25
N ILE A 27 3.14 -14.48 -8.23
CA ILE A 27 2.26 -14.51 -7.06
C ILE A 27 1.60 -15.88 -6.99
N ASP A 28 1.46 -16.46 -5.82
CA ASP A 28 0.81 -17.77 -5.65
C ASP A 28 -0.28 -17.72 -4.56
N GLU A 29 -0.68 -18.88 -4.03
CA GLU A 29 -1.68 -19.00 -2.98
C GLU A 29 -1.27 -18.29 -1.68
N SER A 30 0.03 -18.10 -1.44
CA SER A 30 0.58 -17.40 -0.27
C SER A 30 0.76 -15.90 -0.51
N GLY A 31 0.37 -15.39 -1.68
CA GLY A 31 0.57 -14.00 -2.07
C GLY A 31 1.88 -13.77 -2.81
N ILE A 32 2.41 -12.54 -2.72
CA ILE A 32 3.62 -12.11 -3.44
C ILE A 32 4.81 -12.42 -2.54
N PRO A 33 5.75 -13.30 -2.94
CA PRO A 33 6.94 -13.53 -2.14
C PRO A 33 7.80 -12.27 -2.02
N GLU A 34 8.32 -12.00 -0.82
CA GLU A 34 9.16 -10.84 -0.52
C GLU A 34 10.59 -10.99 -1.07
N THR A 35 11.07 -12.22 -1.24
CA THR A 35 12.44 -12.54 -1.65
C THR A 35 12.54 -12.89 -3.13
N VAL A 36 13.73 -12.68 -3.69
CA VAL A 36 14.06 -13.09 -5.06
C VAL A 36 13.84 -14.59 -5.24
N GLU A 37 14.34 -15.40 -4.31
CA GLU A 37 14.22 -16.86 -4.35
C GLU A 37 12.75 -17.31 -4.30
N GLY A 38 11.93 -16.62 -3.51
CA GLY A 38 10.50 -16.91 -3.43
C GLY A 38 9.80 -16.65 -4.78
N ARG A 39 10.08 -15.50 -5.40
CA ARG A 39 9.49 -15.15 -6.71
C ARG A 39 9.95 -16.10 -7.82
N LEU A 40 11.23 -16.51 -7.79
CA LEU A 40 11.77 -17.48 -8.73
C LEU A 40 11.15 -18.88 -8.57
N LYS A 41 10.88 -19.34 -7.34
CA LYS A 41 10.15 -20.60 -7.11
C LYS A 41 8.75 -20.59 -7.74
N VAL A 42 8.06 -19.45 -7.67
CA VAL A 42 6.77 -19.29 -8.34
C VAL A 42 6.95 -19.35 -9.86
N ALA A 43 8.00 -18.73 -10.39
CA ALA A 43 8.31 -18.80 -11.82
C ALA A 43 8.63 -20.23 -12.29
N ASP A 44 9.43 -20.99 -11.54
CA ASP A 44 9.72 -22.40 -11.79
C ASP A 44 8.43 -23.23 -11.84
N ARG A 45 7.53 -23.03 -10.88
CA ARG A 45 6.24 -23.71 -10.82
C ARG A 45 5.39 -23.41 -12.06
N ILE A 46 5.34 -22.14 -12.48
CA ILE A 46 4.60 -21.73 -13.68
C ILE A 46 5.19 -22.37 -14.93
N ILE A 47 6.52 -22.33 -15.11
CA ILE A 47 7.21 -22.92 -16.25
C ILE A 47 6.95 -24.43 -16.31
N ALA A 48 7.18 -25.14 -15.21
CA ALA A 48 6.99 -26.58 -15.13
C ALA A 48 5.53 -26.98 -15.42
N THR A 49 4.57 -26.15 -15.01
CA THR A 49 3.14 -26.41 -15.30
C THR A 49 2.83 -26.11 -16.76
N ALA A 50 3.29 -24.99 -17.31
CA ALA A 50 3.11 -24.62 -18.72
C ALA A 50 3.70 -25.69 -19.67
N GLU A 51 4.86 -26.27 -19.32
CA GLU A 51 5.50 -27.35 -20.08
C GLU A 51 4.61 -28.60 -20.18
N LYS A 52 3.85 -28.96 -19.12
CA LYS A 52 2.88 -30.08 -19.16
C LYS A 52 1.76 -29.85 -20.17
N TYR A 53 1.39 -28.60 -20.42
CA TYR A 53 0.42 -28.22 -21.43
C TYR A 53 1.04 -27.98 -22.82
N GLY A 54 2.36 -28.19 -22.96
CA GLY A 54 3.10 -27.99 -24.20
C GLY A 54 3.20 -26.52 -24.61
N ILE A 55 3.32 -25.62 -23.63
CA ILE A 55 3.59 -24.18 -23.79
C ILE A 55 5.08 -23.97 -23.50
N GLY A 56 5.80 -23.39 -24.46
CA GLY A 56 7.23 -23.16 -24.34
C GLY A 56 7.58 -21.88 -23.58
N ARG A 57 8.80 -21.80 -23.06
CA ARG A 57 9.33 -20.61 -22.34
C ARG A 57 9.22 -19.32 -23.16
N LYS A 58 9.40 -19.39 -24.49
CA LYS A 58 9.28 -18.26 -25.41
C LYS A 58 7.89 -17.62 -25.41
N ASP A 59 6.86 -18.38 -25.01
CA ASP A 59 5.46 -17.94 -24.98
C ASP A 59 5.06 -17.42 -23.59
N LEU A 60 6.01 -17.39 -22.63
CA LEU A 60 5.82 -16.87 -21.28
C LEU A 60 6.54 -15.52 -21.11
N ILE A 61 5.80 -14.53 -20.59
CA ILE A 61 6.31 -13.20 -20.25
C ILE A 61 6.12 -13.01 -18.75
N PHE A 62 7.19 -12.99 -17.97
CA PHE A 62 7.12 -12.91 -16.52
C PHE A 62 7.07 -11.47 -16.01
N ASP A 63 6.11 -11.18 -15.14
CA ASP A 63 6.10 -9.97 -14.32
C ASP A 63 6.42 -10.36 -12.87
N PRO A 64 7.63 -10.03 -12.37
CA PRO A 64 8.01 -10.35 -11.01
C PRO A 64 7.37 -9.43 -9.96
N LEU A 65 6.43 -8.55 -10.34
CA LEU A 65 5.66 -7.64 -9.51
C LEU A 65 6.49 -6.55 -8.82
N CYS A 66 6.41 -5.33 -9.36
CA CYS A 66 7.05 -4.15 -8.77
C CYS A 66 6.22 -3.58 -7.62
N MET A 67 6.79 -3.62 -6.41
CA MET A 67 6.21 -3.04 -5.20
C MET A 67 6.74 -1.63 -4.96
N THR A 68 6.03 -0.83 -4.15
CA THR A 68 6.41 0.57 -3.89
C THR A 68 7.52 0.68 -2.85
N ILE A 69 8.54 1.48 -3.15
CA ILE A 69 9.69 1.68 -2.24
C ILE A 69 9.36 2.56 -1.03
N SER A 70 8.19 3.21 -1.04
CA SER A 70 7.71 3.99 0.11
C SER A 70 7.21 3.11 1.27
N ALA A 71 6.83 1.86 0.98
CA ALA A 71 6.36 0.88 1.96
C ALA A 71 7.37 -0.26 2.18
N ASP A 72 8.16 -0.61 1.16
CA ASP A 72 9.20 -1.66 1.25
C ASP A 72 10.50 -1.17 0.60
N THR A 73 11.52 -0.92 1.42
CA THR A 73 12.81 -0.38 0.96
C THR A 73 13.60 -1.36 0.09
N SER A 74 13.30 -2.66 0.14
CA SER A 74 13.94 -3.70 -0.66
C SER A 74 13.25 -3.95 -2.01
N ALA A 75 12.02 -3.46 -2.18
CA ALA A 75 11.14 -3.76 -3.31
C ALA A 75 11.80 -3.60 -4.70
N ALA A 76 12.50 -2.48 -4.91
CA ALA A 76 13.13 -2.19 -6.20
C ALA A 76 14.27 -3.18 -6.50
N ILE A 77 15.13 -3.47 -5.53
CA ILE A 77 16.28 -4.37 -5.70
C ILE A 77 15.79 -5.79 -5.98
N THR A 78 14.84 -6.29 -5.18
CA THR A 78 14.23 -7.62 -5.38
C THR A 78 13.64 -7.74 -6.78
N THR A 79 12.89 -6.73 -7.23
CA THR A 79 12.26 -6.73 -8.56
C THR A 79 13.30 -6.74 -9.68
N LEU A 80 14.32 -5.86 -9.61
CA LEU A 80 15.38 -5.76 -10.61
C LEU A 80 16.24 -7.02 -10.71
N GLU A 81 16.46 -7.69 -9.59
CA GLU A 81 17.21 -8.96 -9.56
C GLU A 81 16.40 -10.10 -10.17
N CYS A 82 15.09 -10.18 -9.88
CA CYS A 82 14.20 -11.13 -10.55
C CYS A 82 14.19 -10.92 -12.07
N VAL A 83 14.09 -9.67 -12.55
CA VAL A 83 14.14 -9.37 -13.99
C VAL A 83 15.44 -9.89 -14.62
N ARG A 84 16.58 -9.65 -13.97
CA ARG A 84 17.89 -10.10 -14.44
C ARG A 84 17.96 -11.62 -14.59
N ILE A 85 17.56 -12.36 -13.55
CA ILE A 85 17.64 -13.82 -13.51
C ILE A 85 16.66 -14.44 -14.50
N LEU A 86 15.41 -13.97 -14.52
CA LEU A 86 14.39 -14.45 -15.46
C LEU A 86 14.82 -14.24 -16.91
N ARG A 87 15.42 -13.09 -17.23
CA ARG A 87 15.87 -12.82 -18.59
C ARG A 87 17.10 -13.64 -18.98
N ASN A 88 18.14 -13.62 -18.15
CA ASN A 88 19.48 -14.08 -18.55
C ASN A 88 19.75 -15.55 -18.21
N GLU A 89 19.10 -16.09 -17.17
CA GLU A 89 19.34 -17.47 -16.71
C GLU A 89 18.18 -18.38 -17.12
N TYR A 90 16.93 -17.91 -17.05
CA TYR A 90 15.75 -18.72 -17.41
C TYR A 90 15.42 -18.64 -18.90
N GLY A 91 15.87 -17.57 -19.57
CA GLY A 91 15.65 -17.34 -21.00
C GLY A 91 14.21 -16.96 -21.36
N VAL A 92 13.46 -16.39 -20.41
CA VAL A 92 12.08 -15.91 -20.63
C VAL A 92 12.06 -14.41 -20.91
N HIS A 93 10.94 -13.90 -21.42
CA HIS A 93 10.71 -12.46 -21.50
C HIS A 93 10.18 -11.92 -20.18
N THR A 94 10.37 -10.63 -19.93
CA THR A 94 9.93 -9.98 -18.69
C THR A 94 9.08 -8.74 -18.97
N SER A 95 8.07 -8.50 -18.15
CA SER A 95 7.25 -7.29 -18.18
C SER A 95 7.17 -6.65 -16.79
N LEU A 96 7.04 -5.32 -16.72
CA LEU A 96 6.89 -4.62 -15.44
C LEU A 96 6.01 -3.38 -15.55
N GLY A 97 5.14 -3.18 -14.56
CA GLY A 97 4.54 -1.90 -14.21
C GLY A 97 5.53 -0.98 -13.50
N ILE A 98 6.26 -0.15 -14.25
CA ILE A 98 7.39 0.63 -13.71
C ILE A 98 6.93 1.70 -12.71
N SER A 99 5.75 2.27 -12.88
CA SER A 99 5.26 3.38 -12.06
C SER A 99 4.91 2.99 -10.62
N ASN A 100 4.65 1.71 -10.34
CA ASN A 100 4.28 1.25 -8.99
C ASN A 100 5.39 1.51 -7.96
N VAL A 101 6.65 1.45 -8.40
CA VAL A 101 7.83 1.69 -7.55
C VAL A 101 7.73 3.00 -6.77
N SER A 102 7.18 4.05 -7.40
CA SER A 102 7.21 5.42 -6.90
C SER A 102 5.92 5.85 -6.18
N PHE A 103 4.97 4.93 -5.95
CA PHE A 103 3.72 5.27 -5.28
C PHE A 103 3.97 5.92 -3.90
N GLY A 104 3.19 6.96 -3.58
CA GLY A 104 3.30 7.66 -2.29
C GLY A 104 4.53 8.58 -2.12
N LEU A 105 5.39 8.75 -3.13
CA LEU A 105 6.60 9.60 -3.06
C LEU A 105 6.44 10.96 -3.79
N PRO A 106 7.22 11.99 -3.42
CA PRO A 106 7.37 13.22 -4.19
C PRO A 106 8.02 12.97 -5.55
N ASN A 107 7.74 13.84 -6.53
CA ASN A 107 8.41 13.86 -7.85
C ASN A 107 8.56 12.46 -8.48
N ARG A 108 7.45 11.69 -8.48
CA ARG A 108 7.40 10.28 -8.90
C ARG A 108 8.09 9.99 -10.24
N ASN A 109 8.06 10.94 -11.17
CA ASN A 109 8.69 10.81 -12.49
C ASN A 109 10.19 10.48 -12.39
N MET A 110 10.92 11.12 -11.47
CA MET A 110 12.37 10.93 -11.32
C MET A 110 12.70 9.49 -10.91
N ILE A 111 12.01 8.97 -9.89
CA ILE A 111 12.20 7.60 -9.42
C ILE A 111 11.74 6.60 -10.47
N THR A 112 10.62 6.87 -11.15
CA THR A 112 10.06 5.99 -12.18
C THR A 112 11.00 5.87 -13.38
N ALA A 113 11.58 6.98 -13.84
CA ALA A 113 12.57 6.99 -14.92
C ALA A 113 13.87 6.27 -14.51
N GLY A 114 14.37 6.49 -13.29
CA GLY A 114 15.54 5.77 -12.76
C GLY A 114 15.32 4.26 -12.67
N MET A 115 14.15 3.83 -12.18
CA MET A 115 13.75 2.42 -12.15
C MET A 115 13.65 1.84 -13.57
N PHE A 116 13.12 2.61 -14.53
CA PHE A 116 13.00 2.16 -15.91
C PHE A 116 14.37 1.89 -16.54
N ALA A 117 15.32 2.83 -16.39
CA ALA A 117 16.69 2.66 -16.87
C ALA A 117 17.33 1.42 -16.25
N ALA A 118 17.24 1.26 -14.93
CA ALA A 118 17.79 0.10 -14.24
C ALA A 118 17.14 -1.21 -14.71
N ALA A 119 15.83 -1.23 -14.96
CA ALA A 119 15.14 -2.42 -15.44
C ALA A 119 15.55 -2.78 -16.88
N LEU A 120 15.70 -1.80 -17.76
CA LEU A 120 16.21 -2.00 -19.12
C LEU A 120 17.62 -2.63 -19.10
N GLU A 121 18.53 -2.11 -18.28
CA GLU A 121 19.87 -2.69 -18.08
C GLU A 121 19.83 -4.13 -17.55
N ARG A 122 18.82 -4.49 -16.75
CA ARG A 122 18.62 -5.85 -16.25
C ARG A 122 17.91 -6.78 -17.25
N GLY A 123 17.55 -6.29 -18.44
CA GLY A 123 16.96 -7.10 -19.50
C GLY A 123 15.43 -7.11 -19.51
N LEU A 124 14.79 -6.04 -19.02
CA LEU A 124 13.35 -5.84 -19.18
C LEU A 124 12.94 -5.93 -20.66
N SER A 125 11.94 -6.77 -20.97
CA SER A 125 11.47 -6.93 -22.36
C SER A 125 10.30 -6.00 -22.72
N ALA A 126 9.42 -5.69 -21.76
CA ALA A 126 8.26 -4.83 -21.98
C ALA A 126 7.91 -3.99 -20.73
N ALA A 127 7.62 -2.70 -20.90
CA ALA A 127 7.24 -1.82 -19.80
C ALA A 127 5.78 -1.37 -19.90
N ILE A 128 5.06 -1.46 -18.78
CA ILE A 128 3.77 -0.79 -18.59
C ILE A 128 4.08 0.57 -17.94
N MET A 129 4.00 1.63 -18.74
CA MET A 129 4.39 2.99 -18.36
C MET A 129 3.54 4.05 -19.07
N ASN A 130 3.63 5.31 -18.63
CA ASN A 130 3.05 6.45 -19.34
C ASN A 130 4.00 6.94 -20.44
N PRO A 131 3.72 6.71 -21.74
CA PRO A 131 4.58 7.17 -22.84
C PRO A 131 4.49 8.69 -23.08
N PHE A 132 3.52 9.38 -22.48
CA PHE A 132 3.44 10.85 -22.53
C PHE A 132 4.32 11.52 -21.47
N MET A 133 5.00 10.75 -20.62
CA MET A 133 5.97 11.28 -19.65
C MET A 133 7.33 11.51 -20.35
N PRO A 134 7.82 12.76 -20.45
CA PRO A 134 9.04 13.08 -21.17
C PRO A 134 10.26 12.30 -20.66
N GLU A 135 10.39 12.17 -19.34
CA GLU A 135 11.50 11.50 -18.67
C GLU A 135 11.56 10.01 -19.03
N MET A 136 10.40 9.37 -19.25
CA MET A 136 10.34 7.95 -19.62
C MET A 136 10.77 7.74 -21.06
N MET A 137 10.30 8.59 -21.99
CA MET A 137 10.71 8.51 -23.39
C MET A 137 12.18 8.90 -23.56
N ALA A 138 12.65 9.91 -22.83
CA ALA A 138 14.07 10.26 -22.78
C ALA A 138 14.93 9.08 -22.32
N THR A 139 14.48 8.36 -21.28
CA THR A 139 15.15 7.15 -20.81
C THR A 139 15.17 6.05 -21.88
N TYR A 140 14.04 5.80 -22.56
CA TYR A 140 13.95 4.78 -23.61
C TYR A 140 14.87 5.05 -24.80
N TYR A 141 14.82 6.27 -25.37
CA TYR A 141 15.65 6.60 -26.53
C TYR A 141 17.13 6.66 -26.16
N SER A 142 17.47 7.16 -24.97
CA SER A 142 18.86 7.15 -24.47
C SER A 142 19.38 5.73 -24.31
N TYR A 143 18.59 4.83 -23.70
CA TYR A 143 18.97 3.42 -23.57
C TYR A 143 19.22 2.79 -24.96
N ARG A 144 18.33 3.03 -25.93
CA ARG A 144 18.51 2.48 -27.27
C ARG A 144 19.78 2.99 -27.96
N ALA A 145 20.08 4.28 -27.84
CA ALA A 145 21.31 4.86 -28.39
C ALA A 145 22.56 4.28 -27.70
N LEU A 146 22.54 4.15 -26.38
CA LEU A 146 23.67 3.63 -25.58
C LEU A 146 23.95 2.13 -25.84
N HIS A 147 22.94 1.36 -26.22
CA HIS A 147 23.04 -0.09 -26.46
C HIS A 147 23.12 -0.48 -27.93
N ASP A 148 23.40 0.47 -28.84
CA ASP A 148 23.49 0.23 -30.29
C ASP A 148 22.18 -0.34 -30.91
N LEU A 149 21.04 0.00 -30.31
CA LEU A 149 19.68 -0.35 -30.78
C LEU A 149 19.03 0.77 -31.60
N ASP A 150 19.79 1.83 -31.88
CA ASP A 150 19.41 2.97 -32.69
C ASP A 150 20.56 3.34 -33.63
N SER A 151 20.48 2.86 -34.87
CA SER A 151 21.53 3.06 -35.86
C SER A 151 21.81 4.54 -36.09
N ASN A 152 23.07 4.94 -35.88
CA ASN A 152 23.53 6.33 -35.95
C ASN A 152 22.77 7.29 -35.01
N CYS A 153 22.14 6.77 -33.95
CA CYS A 153 21.33 7.55 -32.99
C CYS A 153 20.20 8.36 -33.63
N MET A 154 19.69 7.94 -34.81
CA MET A 154 18.72 8.74 -35.59
C MET A 154 17.42 8.98 -34.84
N GLN A 155 16.88 7.97 -34.16
CA GLN A 155 15.64 8.13 -33.39
C GLN A 155 15.87 8.98 -32.13
N PHE A 156 17.05 8.87 -31.51
CA PHE A 156 17.43 9.74 -30.41
C PHE A 156 17.54 11.21 -30.84
N ILE A 157 18.18 11.49 -31.99
CA ILE A 157 18.29 12.84 -32.55
C ILE A 157 16.90 13.42 -32.84
N GLU A 158 16.04 12.67 -33.54
CA GLU A 158 14.66 13.09 -33.84
C GLU A 158 13.87 13.39 -32.55
N PHE A 159 14.00 12.53 -31.55
CA PHE A 159 13.38 12.75 -30.24
C PHE A 159 13.93 14.01 -29.57
N ALA A 160 15.26 14.19 -29.53
CA ALA A 160 15.93 15.29 -28.85
C ALA A 160 15.64 16.65 -29.49
N ASP A 161 15.61 16.72 -30.82
CA ASP A 161 15.27 17.94 -31.56
C ASP A 161 13.84 18.40 -31.25
N GLY A 162 12.89 17.45 -31.23
CA GLY A 162 11.51 17.72 -30.83
C GLY A 162 11.32 17.91 -29.32
N TYR A 163 12.26 17.46 -28.48
CA TYR A 163 12.14 17.51 -27.02
C TYR A 163 12.15 18.94 -26.50
N ALA A 164 13.10 19.76 -26.97
CA ALA A 164 13.23 21.15 -26.55
C ALA A 164 11.99 21.97 -26.94
N GLU A 165 11.45 21.81 -28.15
CA GLU A 165 10.25 22.54 -28.59
C GLU A 165 8.98 22.08 -27.88
N LYS A 166 8.83 20.77 -27.66
CA LYS A 166 7.60 20.17 -27.08
C LYS A 166 7.51 20.32 -25.57
N TYR A 167 8.65 20.48 -24.89
CA TYR A 167 8.75 20.54 -23.44
C TYR A 167 9.49 21.79 -22.92
N ALA A 168 9.82 22.77 -23.77
CA ALA A 168 10.22 24.11 -23.34
C ALA A 168 9.09 24.73 -22.48
N GLY A 169 9.37 24.91 -21.19
CA GLY A 169 8.38 25.35 -20.20
C GLY A 169 7.90 24.24 -19.24
N GLN A 170 8.25 22.98 -19.51
CA GLN A 170 8.15 21.84 -18.59
C GLN A 170 9.49 21.47 -17.93
N THR A 171 10.52 22.31 -18.07
CA THR A 171 11.46 22.44 -16.96
C THR A 171 10.62 22.85 -15.77
N VAL A 172 10.25 21.86 -14.97
CA VAL A 172 9.95 22.06 -13.56
C VAL A 172 11.07 22.97 -13.08
N ALA A 173 10.79 24.27 -12.97
CA ALA A 173 11.18 24.95 -11.77
C ALA A 173 10.81 23.93 -10.70
N ALA A 174 11.84 23.34 -10.05
CA ALA A 174 11.61 22.48 -8.91
C ALA A 174 10.47 23.17 -8.16
N PRO A 175 9.31 22.51 -7.93
CA PRO A 175 8.39 23.08 -6.96
C PRO A 175 9.30 23.28 -5.79
N ALA A 176 9.61 24.55 -5.49
CA ALA A 176 10.67 24.92 -4.58
C ALA A 176 10.46 23.95 -3.47
N ALA A 177 11.44 23.06 -3.23
CA ALA A 177 11.30 22.05 -2.20
C ALA A 177 10.64 22.84 -1.09
N SER A 178 9.43 22.44 -0.69
CA SER A 178 8.97 22.92 0.58
C SER A 178 9.96 22.23 1.52
N THR A 179 11.18 22.79 1.62
CA THR A 179 11.61 23.41 2.83
C THR A 179 10.32 23.94 3.40
N ALA A 180 9.73 23.10 4.25
CA ALA A 180 9.15 23.60 5.45
C ALA A 180 10.19 24.61 5.93
N LYS A 181 10.01 25.87 5.50
CA LYS A 181 10.45 26.99 6.28
C LYS A 181 9.92 26.62 7.66
N PRO A 182 10.77 26.66 8.70
CA PRO A 182 10.23 26.68 10.04
C PRO A 182 9.44 27.98 10.10
N ASP A 183 8.19 27.95 9.64
CA ASP A 183 7.29 29.08 9.79
C ASP A 183 7.04 29.15 11.28
N GLU A 184 7.61 30.23 11.81
CA GLU A 184 7.41 30.73 13.14
C GLU A 184 5.90 30.73 13.46
N LYS A 185 5.58 30.10 14.59
CA LYS A 185 4.27 29.93 15.22
C LYS A 185 3.44 28.75 14.69
N SER A 186 3.93 27.53 14.90
CA SER A 186 3.00 26.44 15.18
C SER A 186 2.80 26.39 16.70
N ASP A 187 1.56 26.49 17.19
CA ASP A 187 1.15 26.13 18.56
C ASP A 187 1.35 24.62 18.85
N MET A 188 2.22 23.95 18.09
CA MET A 188 2.57 22.55 18.26
C MET A 188 3.51 22.40 19.45
N THR A 189 3.16 21.49 20.35
CA THR A 189 4.01 21.11 21.48
C THR A 189 5.25 20.34 21.01
N GLU A 190 6.17 20.10 21.95
CA GLU A 190 7.37 19.29 21.71
C GLU A 190 7.00 17.87 21.22
N LEU A 191 5.96 17.25 21.81
CA LEU A 191 5.52 15.91 21.46
C LEU A 191 4.85 15.88 20.08
N MET A 192 3.96 16.83 19.80
CA MET A 192 3.33 16.94 18.47
C MET A 192 4.38 17.11 17.37
N SER A 193 5.36 17.99 17.59
CA SER A 193 6.44 18.21 16.62
C SER A 193 7.29 16.96 16.39
N ALA A 194 7.60 16.21 17.45
CA ALA A 194 8.34 14.95 17.35
C ALA A 194 7.57 13.89 16.56
N ILE A 195 6.25 13.77 16.79
CA ILE A 195 5.38 12.84 16.07
C ILE A 195 5.26 13.25 14.59
N VAL A 196 4.94 14.52 14.29
CA VAL A 196 4.83 15.03 12.91
C VAL A 196 6.11 14.80 12.10
N LYS A 197 7.28 14.90 12.76
CA LYS A 197 8.59 14.65 12.14
C LYS A 197 9.00 13.17 12.10
N GLY A 198 8.22 12.27 12.70
CA GLY A 198 8.51 10.83 12.74
C GLY A 198 9.69 10.45 13.64
N LEU A 199 9.95 11.21 14.70
CA LEU A 199 11.10 11.03 15.60
C LEU A 199 10.78 10.07 16.75
N LYS A 200 10.76 8.76 16.47
CA LYS A 200 10.35 7.69 17.41
C LYS A 200 10.97 7.78 18.81
N ASP A 201 12.31 7.80 18.89
CA ASP A 201 13.04 7.83 20.16
C ASP A 201 12.77 9.11 20.96
N LEU A 202 12.55 10.22 20.25
CA LEU A 202 12.28 11.51 20.86
C LEU A 202 10.84 11.55 21.39
N SER A 203 9.87 11.05 20.61
CA SER A 203 8.47 10.93 21.04
C SER A 203 8.36 10.11 22.32
N ALA A 204 8.99 8.93 22.39
CA ALA A 204 9.00 8.11 23.60
C ALA A 204 9.56 8.84 24.83
N LYS A 205 10.70 9.53 24.66
CA LYS A 205 11.34 10.30 25.74
C LYS A 205 10.50 11.47 26.22
N ILE A 206 9.89 12.22 25.30
CA ILE A 206 9.04 13.37 25.66
C ILE A 206 7.79 12.86 26.38
N THR A 207 7.17 11.79 25.90
CA THR A 207 6.00 11.19 26.55
C THR A 207 6.32 10.71 27.97
N ASP A 208 7.47 10.04 28.16
CA ASP A 208 7.90 9.62 29.50
C ASP A 208 8.13 10.82 30.44
N ARG A 209 8.75 11.89 29.92
CA ARG A 209 8.96 13.16 30.65
C ARG A 209 7.62 13.80 31.05
N MET A 210 6.66 13.87 30.14
CA MET A 210 5.34 14.46 30.39
C MET A 210 4.58 13.72 31.51
N ILE A 211 4.69 12.39 31.56
CA ILE A 211 4.02 11.58 32.59
C ILE A 211 4.79 11.64 33.92
N ASN A 212 6.11 11.40 33.91
CA ASN A 212 6.87 11.23 35.14
C ASN A 212 7.31 12.54 35.80
N GLU A 213 7.68 13.54 34.99
CA GLU A 213 8.23 14.80 35.50
C GLU A 213 7.17 15.90 35.56
N GLN A 214 6.26 15.94 34.58
CA GLN A 214 5.21 16.95 34.50
C GLN A 214 3.87 16.48 35.09
N HIS A 215 3.77 15.20 35.49
CA HIS A 215 2.59 14.59 36.09
C HIS A 215 1.30 14.80 35.29
N ARG A 216 1.40 14.90 33.96
CA ARG A 216 0.23 14.98 33.09
C ARG A 216 -0.48 13.65 33.04
N ASP A 217 -1.80 13.70 32.95
CA ASP A 217 -2.61 12.50 32.81
C ASP A 217 -2.29 11.79 31.48
N PRO A 218 -2.02 10.47 31.49
CA PRO A 218 -1.68 9.75 30.27
C PRO A 218 -2.76 9.81 29.19
N LEU A 219 -4.05 9.91 29.55
CA LEU A 219 -5.15 10.03 28.59
C LEU A 219 -5.24 11.45 28.02
N GLU A 220 -4.96 12.48 28.81
CA GLU A 220 -4.86 13.86 28.32
C GLU A 220 -3.74 13.99 27.27
N ILE A 221 -2.58 13.35 27.48
CA ILE A 221 -1.49 13.34 26.48
C ILE A 221 -1.96 12.70 25.17
N VAL A 222 -2.75 11.62 25.23
CA VAL A 222 -3.32 11.01 24.02
C VAL A 222 -4.23 12.00 23.29
N SER A 223 -5.20 12.59 24.00
CA SER A 223 -6.23 13.42 23.39
C SER A 223 -5.74 14.79 22.92
N GLU A 224 -4.77 15.39 23.62
CA GLU A 224 -4.31 16.74 23.35
C GLU A 224 -3.04 16.80 22.49
N GLU A 225 -2.23 15.74 22.49
CA GLU A 225 -0.93 15.75 21.79
C GLU A 225 -0.89 14.74 20.64
N VAL A 226 -1.13 13.47 20.95
CA VAL A 226 -0.88 12.37 20.00
C VAL A 226 -1.93 12.35 18.90
N ILE A 227 -3.21 12.40 19.25
CA ILE A 227 -4.32 12.43 18.28
C ILE A 227 -4.22 13.66 17.36
N PRO A 228 -4.07 14.90 17.88
CA PRO A 228 -3.91 16.08 17.04
C PRO A 228 -2.70 16.02 16.10
N ALA A 229 -1.56 15.47 16.54
CA ALA A 229 -0.40 15.30 15.67
C ALA A 229 -0.67 14.33 14.51
N LEU A 230 -1.35 13.21 14.79
CA LEU A 230 -1.74 12.25 13.75
C LEU A 230 -2.78 12.85 12.78
N ASN A 231 -3.71 13.67 13.28
CA ASN A 231 -4.67 14.40 12.45
C ASN A 231 -3.97 15.37 11.48
N GLU A 232 -2.98 16.14 11.94
CA GLU A 232 -2.22 17.04 11.07
C GLU A 232 -1.49 16.27 9.96
N VAL A 233 -0.85 15.15 10.30
CA VAL A 233 -0.15 14.34 9.29
C VAL A 233 -1.13 13.67 8.32
N GLY A 234 -2.26 13.17 8.83
CA GLY A 234 -3.33 12.60 8.00
C GLY A 234 -3.91 13.62 7.02
N GLN A 235 -4.25 14.81 7.51
CA GLN A 235 -4.73 15.92 6.67
C GLN A 235 -3.65 16.37 5.67
N GLY A 236 -2.40 16.46 6.12
CA GLY A 236 -1.26 16.74 5.25
C GLY A 236 -1.12 15.73 4.11
N PHE A 237 -1.35 14.45 4.39
CA PHE A 237 -1.34 13.40 3.36
C PHE A 237 -2.53 13.52 2.38
N GLU A 238 -3.74 13.75 2.89
CA GLU A 238 -4.94 13.98 2.07
C GLU A 238 -4.79 15.19 1.13
N GLU A 239 -4.22 16.28 1.64
CA GLU A 239 -3.96 17.52 0.91
C GLU A 239 -2.69 17.47 0.05
N LYS A 240 -2.00 16.32 -0.01
CA LYS A 240 -0.73 16.13 -0.73
C LYS A 240 0.40 17.07 -0.29
N ARG A 241 0.33 17.59 0.94
CA ARG A 241 1.40 18.34 1.63
C ARG A 241 2.42 17.39 2.27
N MET A 242 2.01 16.18 2.63
CA MET A 242 2.86 15.12 3.15
C MET A 242 2.76 13.85 2.29
N TYR A 243 3.80 13.02 2.38
CA TYR A 243 3.97 11.82 1.57
C TYR A 243 3.84 10.55 2.42
N LEU A 244 3.63 9.40 1.76
CA LEU A 244 3.37 8.13 2.45
C LEU A 244 4.49 7.76 3.46
N PRO A 245 5.80 7.92 3.15
CA PRO A 245 6.84 7.66 4.15
C PRO A 245 6.71 8.52 5.40
N GLN A 246 6.32 9.79 5.27
CA GLN A 246 6.14 10.69 6.42
C GLN A 246 4.94 10.28 7.26
N LEU A 247 3.84 9.86 6.63
CA LEU A 247 2.68 9.31 7.31
C LEU A 247 3.05 8.07 8.13
N LEU A 248 3.79 7.13 7.54
CA LEU A 248 4.22 5.91 8.21
C LEU A 248 5.20 6.22 9.37
N MET A 249 6.20 7.06 9.14
CA MET A 249 7.15 7.45 10.19
C MET A 249 6.47 8.16 11.37
N SER A 250 5.50 9.04 11.10
CA SER A 250 4.72 9.71 12.14
C SER A 250 3.88 8.71 12.94
N ALA A 251 3.21 7.79 12.25
CA ALA A 251 2.42 6.74 12.88
C ALA A 251 3.28 5.82 13.77
N GLU A 252 4.49 5.47 13.36
CA GLU A 252 5.42 4.71 14.19
C GLU A 252 5.92 5.53 15.40
N ALA A 253 6.16 6.84 15.25
CA ALA A 253 6.55 7.69 16.36
C ALA A 253 5.42 7.87 17.38
N ALA A 254 4.17 7.96 16.93
CA ALA A 254 2.99 7.95 17.79
C ALA A 254 2.84 6.61 18.53
N LYS A 255 3.07 5.49 17.85
CA LYS A 255 3.04 4.15 18.45
C LYS A 255 4.00 4.03 19.63
N GLU A 256 5.22 4.55 19.52
CA GLU A 256 6.17 4.55 20.65
C GLU A 256 5.68 5.39 21.83
N ALA A 257 5.04 6.54 21.57
CA ALA A 257 4.37 7.31 22.63
C ALA A 257 3.25 6.50 23.31
N PHE A 258 2.42 5.80 22.55
CA PHE A 258 1.37 4.92 23.09
C PHE A 258 1.92 3.78 23.95
N VAL A 259 3.05 3.17 23.58
CA VAL A 259 3.68 2.12 24.37
C VAL A 259 4.03 2.62 25.77
N ILE A 260 4.60 3.83 25.88
CA ILE A 260 4.92 4.46 27.16
C ILE A 260 3.65 4.75 27.97
N ILE A 261 2.64 5.36 27.33
CA ILE A 261 1.34 5.68 27.96
C ILE A 261 0.67 4.41 28.49
N LYS A 262 0.58 3.36 27.68
CA LYS A 262 -0.05 2.08 28.06
C LYS A 262 0.69 1.43 29.23
N SER A 263 2.03 1.42 29.20
CA SER A 263 2.85 0.90 30.30
C SER A 263 2.57 1.62 31.63
N HIS A 264 2.37 2.95 31.59
CA HIS A 264 2.01 3.73 32.78
C HIS A 264 0.58 3.48 33.25
N ILE A 265 -0.39 3.40 32.34
CA ILE A 265 -1.78 3.06 32.68
C ILE A 265 -1.85 1.68 33.32
N GLU A 266 -1.14 0.68 32.78
CA GLU A 266 -1.10 -0.68 33.33
C GLU A 266 -0.43 -0.75 34.71
N LYS A 267 0.61 0.04 34.96
CA LYS A 267 1.23 0.17 36.29
C LYS A 267 0.28 0.80 37.31
N ASN A 268 -0.54 1.78 36.89
CA ASN A 268 -1.52 2.46 37.73
C ASN A 268 -2.85 1.71 37.88
N LYS A 269 -3.15 0.73 37.02
CA LYS A 269 -4.34 -0.14 37.09
C LYS A 269 -4.41 -1.08 38.31
N LYS A 270 -3.40 -1.09 39.21
CA LYS A 270 -3.56 -1.73 40.53
C LYS A 270 -4.51 -0.96 41.47
N ASP A 271 -4.82 0.31 41.20
CA ASP A 271 -5.63 1.12 42.13
C ASP A 271 -6.81 1.87 41.51
N SER A 272 -7.14 1.76 40.21
CA SER A 272 -8.34 2.41 39.66
C SER A 272 -8.88 1.73 38.39
N LYS A 273 -10.13 1.27 38.47
CA LYS A 273 -10.96 0.88 37.32
C LYS A 273 -11.48 2.15 36.62
N ALA A 274 -10.78 2.62 35.61
CA ALA A 274 -11.35 3.35 34.47
C ALA A 274 -10.25 3.66 33.45
N SER A 275 -10.46 3.30 32.19
CA SER A 275 -9.89 4.02 31.05
C SER A 275 -10.69 3.65 29.80
N ALA A 276 -11.27 4.68 29.19
CA ALA A 276 -12.20 4.64 28.08
C ALA A 276 -11.46 4.63 26.75
N ASN A 277 -11.62 3.56 25.97
CA ASN A 277 -11.56 3.45 24.49
C ASN A 277 -11.11 2.07 23.99
N SER A 278 -10.69 1.16 24.87
CA SER A 278 -10.36 -0.24 24.53
C SER A 278 -11.56 -1.15 24.26
N ASP A 279 -12.79 -0.61 24.22
CA ASP A 279 -14.02 -1.40 24.17
C ASP A 279 -14.55 -1.62 22.75
N CYS A 280 -13.95 -0.99 21.73
CA CYS A 280 -14.32 -1.19 20.33
C CYS A 280 -13.41 -2.24 19.68
N LYS A 281 -14.01 -3.38 19.31
CA LYS A 281 -13.32 -4.44 18.56
C LYS A 281 -13.60 -4.30 17.07
N ILE A 282 -12.54 -4.28 16.29
CA ILE A 282 -12.59 -4.06 14.85
C ILE A 282 -11.98 -5.25 14.13
N VAL A 283 -12.70 -5.80 13.15
CA VAL A 283 -12.11 -6.73 12.16
C VAL A 283 -11.81 -5.96 10.89
N ILE A 284 -10.64 -6.18 10.28
CA ILE A 284 -10.34 -5.64 8.94
C ILE A 284 -9.87 -6.74 8.00
N ALA A 285 -10.27 -6.66 6.72
CA ALA A 285 -9.88 -7.62 5.69
C ALA A 285 -9.85 -6.99 4.30
N THR A 286 -8.90 -7.45 3.45
CA THR A 286 -9.00 -7.28 2.00
C THR A 286 -9.78 -8.48 1.45
N VAL A 287 -10.83 -8.19 0.69
CA VAL A 287 -11.84 -9.20 0.29
C VAL A 287 -11.28 -10.28 -0.63
N LYS A 288 -12.00 -11.41 -0.71
CA LYS A 288 -11.67 -12.55 -1.58
C LYS A 288 -11.37 -12.13 -3.02
N GLY A 289 -10.29 -12.66 -3.56
CA GLY A 289 -9.80 -12.39 -4.90
C GLY A 289 -8.98 -11.10 -5.01
N ASP A 290 -8.88 -10.29 -3.95
CA ASP A 290 -8.08 -9.07 -3.92
C ASP A 290 -6.85 -9.25 -3.04
N VAL A 291 -5.68 -8.84 -3.56
CA VAL A 291 -4.38 -8.96 -2.89
C VAL A 291 -3.78 -7.60 -2.53
N HIS A 292 -4.50 -6.52 -2.82
CA HIS A 292 -4.05 -5.15 -2.56
C HIS A 292 -4.44 -4.74 -1.15
N ASP A 293 -3.45 -4.64 -0.27
CA ASP A 293 -3.63 -4.46 1.19
C ASP A 293 -2.94 -3.22 1.75
N ILE A 294 -2.24 -2.43 0.94
CA ILE A 294 -1.55 -1.21 1.39
C ILE A 294 -2.54 -0.26 2.08
N GLY A 295 -3.67 0.04 1.45
CA GLY A 295 -4.69 0.93 2.02
C GLY A 295 -5.25 0.41 3.34
N LYS A 296 -5.57 -0.89 3.41
CA LYS A 296 -6.02 -1.57 4.63
C LYS A 296 -4.97 -1.48 5.75
N ASN A 297 -3.69 -1.69 5.44
CA ASN A 297 -2.61 -1.65 6.43
C ASN A 297 -2.39 -0.23 6.97
N ILE A 298 -2.61 0.80 6.16
CA ILE A 298 -2.63 2.19 6.63
C ILE A 298 -3.82 2.41 7.58
N VAL A 299 -5.02 1.96 7.22
CA VAL A 299 -6.21 2.03 8.09
C VAL A 299 -5.97 1.32 9.41
N LYS A 300 -5.42 0.10 9.38
CA LYS A 300 -5.03 -0.68 10.56
C LYS A 300 -4.14 0.13 11.50
N LEU A 301 -3.02 0.61 10.95
CA LEU A 301 -2.01 1.34 11.70
C LEU A 301 -2.61 2.58 12.37
N LEU A 302 -3.47 3.31 11.66
CA LEU A 302 -4.16 4.46 12.23
C LEU A 302 -5.18 4.06 13.31
N LEU A 303 -6.00 3.04 13.09
CA LEU A 303 -6.98 2.59 14.09
C LEU A 303 -6.28 2.08 15.37
N GLU A 304 -5.22 1.29 15.24
CA GLU A 304 -4.40 0.83 16.37
C GLU A 304 -3.77 2.02 17.13
N ASN A 305 -3.29 3.02 16.39
CA ASN A 305 -2.78 4.25 16.97
C ASN A 305 -3.88 5.09 17.65
N TYR A 306 -5.14 4.98 17.25
CA TYR A 306 -6.24 5.64 17.99
C TYR A 306 -6.72 4.81 19.20
N GLY A 307 -6.02 3.71 19.51
CA GLY A 307 -6.28 2.88 20.69
C GLY A 307 -7.38 1.83 20.50
N PHE A 308 -7.83 1.59 19.26
CA PHE A 308 -8.81 0.55 18.94
C PHE A 308 -8.19 -0.85 18.93
N ASP A 309 -8.98 -1.87 19.28
CA ASP A 309 -8.57 -3.28 19.20
C ASP A 309 -8.84 -3.82 17.79
N VAL A 310 -7.78 -3.95 16.98
CA VAL A 310 -7.90 -4.29 15.55
C VAL A 310 -7.39 -5.70 15.28
N THR A 311 -8.30 -6.58 14.84
CA THR A 311 -7.99 -7.91 14.30
C THR A 311 -7.90 -7.83 12.78
N ASP A 312 -6.70 -8.06 12.25
CA ASP A 312 -6.43 -8.03 10.82
C ASP A 312 -6.39 -9.45 10.23
N LEU A 313 -7.30 -9.74 9.30
CA LEU A 313 -7.38 -11.04 8.62
C LEU A 313 -6.48 -11.14 7.39
N GLY A 314 -5.82 -10.04 7.00
CA GLY A 314 -4.96 -10.02 5.82
C GLY A 314 -5.75 -9.77 4.52
N LYS A 315 -5.39 -10.52 3.47
CA LYS A 315 -5.87 -10.33 2.10
C LYS A 315 -6.34 -11.64 1.49
N ASP A 316 -7.13 -11.55 0.43
CA ASP A 316 -7.78 -12.70 -0.22
C ASP A 316 -8.66 -13.49 0.76
N VAL A 317 -9.37 -12.80 1.65
CA VAL A 317 -10.12 -13.43 2.77
C VAL A 317 -11.54 -13.79 2.32
N ALA A 318 -11.94 -15.05 2.56
CA ALA A 318 -13.27 -15.53 2.19
C ALA A 318 -14.39 -14.91 3.06
N PRO A 319 -15.60 -14.68 2.52
CA PRO A 319 -16.72 -14.12 3.28
C PRO A 319 -17.01 -14.85 4.60
N GLU A 320 -16.93 -16.19 4.59
CA GLU A 320 -17.17 -17.03 5.76
C GLU A 320 -16.10 -16.87 6.84
N GLU A 321 -14.85 -16.64 6.45
CA GLU A 321 -13.74 -16.38 7.38
C GLU A 321 -13.89 -15.01 8.05
N VAL A 322 -14.32 -13.99 7.29
CA VAL A 322 -14.64 -12.68 7.84
C VAL A 322 -15.79 -12.79 8.85
N LEU A 323 -16.90 -13.42 8.47
CA LEU A 323 -18.04 -13.60 9.38
C LEU A 323 -17.61 -14.35 10.65
N LYS A 324 -16.82 -15.41 10.50
CA LYS A 324 -16.35 -16.19 11.63
C LYS A 324 -15.55 -15.31 12.59
N ALA A 325 -14.59 -14.54 12.09
CA ALA A 325 -13.79 -13.64 12.93
C ALA A 325 -14.66 -12.58 13.63
N VAL A 326 -15.59 -11.95 12.90
CA VAL A 326 -16.56 -10.98 13.45
C VAL A 326 -17.37 -11.60 14.59
N THR A 327 -17.81 -12.84 14.42
CA THR A 327 -18.62 -13.55 15.42
C THR A 327 -17.80 -13.98 16.62
N ASP A 328 -16.61 -14.57 16.39
CA ASP A 328 -15.74 -15.14 17.42
C ASP A 328 -15.26 -14.06 18.40
N ILE A 329 -14.89 -12.88 17.89
CA ILE A 329 -14.44 -11.77 18.76
C ILE A 329 -15.58 -10.85 19.19
N HIS A 330 -16.77 -11.04 18.62
CA HIS A 330 -17.93 -10.15 18.76
C HIS A 330 -17.57 -8.71 18.37
N ALA A 331 -17.09 -8.54 17.13
CA ALA A 331 -16.62 -7.26 16.61
C ALA A 331 -17.76 -6.24 16.48
N ASP A 332 -17.44 -4.98 16.77
CA ASP A 332 -18.36 -3.85 16.65
C ASP A 332 -18.38 -3.28 15.24
N VAL A 333 -17.21 -3.30 14.59
CA VAL A 333 -17.01 -2.76 13.25
C VAL A 333 -16.23 -3.78 12.40
N CYS A 334 -16.66 -3.98 11.16
CA CYS A 334 -15.93 -4.72 10.15
C CYS A 334 -15.52 -3.77 9.01
N GLY A 335 -14.22 -3.60 8.80
CA GLY A 335 -13.65 -2.83 7.70
C GLY A 335 -13.28 -3.72 6.51
N LEU A 336 -13.89 -3.49 5.34
CA LEU A 336 -13.59 -4.24 4.12
C LEU A 336 -12.88 -3.36 3.08
N SER A 337 -11.81 -3.88 2.48
CA SER A 337 -11.05 -3.20 1.43
C SER A 337 -11.08 -3.95 0.10
N ALA A 338 -11.27 -3.21 -1.00
CA ALA A 338 -11.08 -3.71 -2.36
C ALA A 338 -10.45 -2.64 -3.26
N LEU A 339 -9.48 -3.04 -4.07
CA LEU A 339 -8.88 -2.21 -5.12
C LEU A 339 -9.34 -2.62 -6.52
N MET A 340 -9.84 -3.83 -6.72
CA MET A 340 -10.29 -4.32 -8.04
C MET A 340 -11.81 -4.35 -8.14
N THR A 341 -12.37 -3.77 -9.21
CA THR A 341 -13.82 -3.79 -9.47
C THR A 341 -14.40 -5.21 -9.55
N THR A 342 -13.59 -6.18 -9.99
CA THR A 342 -13.96 -7.60 -10.08
C THR A 342 -14.14 -8.28 -8.72
N THR A 343 -13.65 -7.67 -7.63
CA THR A 343 -13.68 -8.24 -6.27
C THR A 343 -14.78 -7.62 -5.41
N VAL A 344 -15.44 -6.57 -5.90
CA VAL A 344 -16.57 -5.94 -5.19
C VAL A 344 -17.77 -6.87 -5.01
N PRO A 345 -18.09 -7.82 -5.91
CA PRO A 345 -19.11 -8.83 -5.62
C PRO A 345 -18.83 -9.67 -4.37
N ALA A 346 -17.56 -10.00 -4.08
CA ALA A 346 -17.18 -10.71 -2.85
C ALA A 346 -17.33 -9.82 -1.61
N MET A 347 -17.10 -8.50 -1.75
CA MET A 347 -17.40 -7.52 -0.72
C MET A 347 -18.91 -7.49 -0.40
N GLU A 348 -19.76 -7.43 -1.43
CA GLU A 348 -21.22 -7.46 -1.28
C GLU A 348 -21.71 -8.75 -0.60
N GLU A 349 -21.17 -9.91 -1.00
CA GLU A 349 -21.45 -11.19 -0.36
C GLU A 349 -21.07 -11.18 1.13
N THR A 350 -19.90 -10.64 1.46
CA THR A 350 -19.43 -10.50 2.85
C THR A 350 -20.35 -9.60 3.67
N ILE A 351 -20.77 -8.46 3.12
CA ILE A 351 -21.70 -7.52 3.80
C ILE A 351 -23.03 -8.22 4.09
N LYS A 352 -23.63 -8.88 3.10
CA LYS A 352 -24.89 -9.62 3.28
C LYS A 352 -24.78 -10.66 4.37
N LEU A 353 -23.69 -11.44 4.36
CA LEU A 353 -23.47 -12.49 5.34
C LEU A 353 -23.32 -11.95 6.78
N ILE A 354 -22.62 -10.81 6.95
CA ILE A 354 -22.51 -10.14 8.24
C ILE A 354 -23.88 -9.60 8.68
N HIS A 355 -24.62 -8.92 7.82
CA HIS A 355 -25.94 -8.39 8.17
C HIS A 355 -26.97 -9.48 8.52
N GLU A 356 -26.86 -10.66 7.92
CA GLU A 356 -27.74 -11.79 8.23
C GLU A 356 -27.43 -12.48 9.56
N ARG A 357 -26.16 -12.54 9.97
CA ARG A 357 -25.70 -13.39 11.09
C ARG A 357 -24.99 -12.67 12.23
N ALA A 358 -24.61 -11.42 12.01
CA ALA A 358 -23.93 -10.54 12.95
C ALA A 358 -24.45 -9.09 12.78
N ASP A 359 -25.76 -8.92 12.90
CA ASP A 359 -26.49 -7.65 12.68
C ASP A 359 -26.05 -6.49 13.61
N TRP A 360 -25.39 -6.81 14.73
CA TRP A 360 -24.78 -5.82 15.63
C TRP A 360 -23.52 -5.17 15.05
N CYS A 361 -22.83 -5.84 14.12
CA CYS A 361 -21.56 -5.41 13.57
C CYS A 361 -21.79 -4.44 12.41
N LYS A 362 -21.18 -3.26 12.48
CA LYS A 362 -21.28 -2.22 11.45
C LYS A 362 -20.22 -2.38 10.38
N VAL A 363 -20.62 -2.40 9.11
CA VAL A 363 -19.71 -2.65 7.99
C VAL A 363 -19.31 -1.36 7.31
N MET A 364 -18.02 -1.03 7.40
CA MET A 364 -17.42 0.10 6.70
C MET A 364 -16.60 -0.42 5.52
N VAL A 365 -16.74 0.20 4.34
CA VAL A 365 -16.02 -0.20 3.13
C VAL A 365 -15.12 0.91 2.61
N GLY A 366 -14.02 0.53 1.96
CA GLY A 366 -13.12 1.47 1.31
C GLY A 366 -12.27 0.84 0.20
N GLY A 367 -11.51 1.69 -0.48
CA GLY A 367 -10.59 1.29 -1.55
C GLY A 367 -10.80 2.06 -2.86
N ALA A 368 -9.79 2.04 -3.73
CA ALA A 368 -9.68 3.01 -4.83
C ALA A 368 -10.81 2.95 -5.87
N VAL A 369 -11.50 1.83 -5.95
CA VAL A 369 -12.61 1.61 -6.89
C VAL A 369 -13.99 1.84 -6.28
N LEU A 370 -14.06 2.14 -4.98
CA LEU A 370 -15.31 2.40 -4.28
C LEU A 370 -15.68 3.88 -4.36
N THR A 371 -16.98 4.13 -4.34
CA THR A 371 -17.59 5.45 -4.17
C THR A 371 -18.72 5.33 -3.15
N GLN A 372 -19.21 6.46 -2.64
CA GLN A 372 -20.38 6.46 -1.74
C GLN A 372 -21.57 5.75 -2.38
N GLU A 373 -21.89 6.11 -3.62
CA GLU A 373 -22.98 5.50 -4.38
C GLU A 373 -22.85 3.98 -4.50
N TYR A 374 -21.62 3.48 -4.71
CA TYR A 374 -21.39 2.05 -4.83
C TYR A 374 -21.51 1.35 -3.47
N ALA A 375 -20.97 1.96 -2.40
CA ALA A 375 -21.07 1.44 -1.04
C ALA A 375 -22.53 1.30 -0.58
N ASP A 376 -23.36 2.32 -0.86
CA ASP A 376 -24.78 2.31 -0.55
C ASP A 376 -25.49 1.16 -1.29
N ARG A 377 -25.13 0.93 -2.56
CA ARG A 377 -25.74 -0.12 -3.40
C ARG A 377 -25.43 -1.54 -2.91
N ILE A 378 -24.23 -1.76 -2.38
CA ILE A 378 -23.84 -3.08 -1.83
C ILE A 378 -24.24 -3.25 -0.36
N GLY A 379 -24.92 -2.25 0.22
CA GLY A 379 -25.48 -2.30 1.56
C GLY A 379 -24.47 -2.04 2.68
N ALA A 380 -23.35 -1.34 2.43
CA ALA A 380 -22.43 -0.98 3.51
C ALA A 380 -23.07 0.04 4.47
N ASP A 381 -22.75 -0.04 5.77
CA ASP A 381 -23.18 0.96 6.76
C ASP A 381 -22.42 2.29 6.62
N ALA A 382 -21.21 2.26 6.05
CA ALA A 382 -20.43 3.45 5.74
C ALA A 382 -19.42 3.23 4.62
N TYR A 383 -19.15 4.31 3.89
CA TYR A 383 -18.03 4.42 2.97
C TYR A 383 -16.97 5.32 3.57
N SER A 384 -15.72 4.87 3.49
CA SER A 384 -14.58 5.68 3.85
C SER A 384 -13.68 5.91 2.64
N LYS A 385 -13.56 7.19 2.26
CA LYS A 385 -12.76 7.64 1.12
C LYS A 385 -11.26 7.51 1.37
N ASP A 386 -10.84 7.63 2.63
CA ASP A 386 -9.45 7.69 3.04
C ASP A 386 -9.27 7.05 4.44
N ALA A 387 -8.01 6.89 4.85
CA ALA A 387 -7.70 6.17 6.06
C ALA A 387 -8.15 6.92 7.33
N MET A 388 -8.11 8.26 7.34
CA MET A 388 -8.59 9.07 8.46
C MET A 388 -10.12 9.11 8.54
N GLY A 389 -10.83 9.06 7.41
CA GLY A 389 -12.28 8.90 7.38
C GLY A 389 -12.72 7.65 8.11
N SER A 390 -11.89 6.60 8.07
CA SER A 390 -12.16 5.34 8.76
C SER A 390 -12.09 5.50 10.27
N VAL A 391 -11.09 6.23 10.76
CA VAL A 391 -10.95 6.59 12.18
C VAL A 391 -12.15 7.42 12.65
N ARG A 392 -12.48 8.50 11.92
CA ARG A 392 -13.60 9.40 12.25
C ARG A 392 -14.93 8.67 12.32
N TYR A 393 -15.18 7.72 11.41
CA TYR A 393 -16.39 6.91 11.44
C TYR A 393 -16.49 6.06 12.71
N VAL A 394 -15.41 5.36 13.08
CA VAL A 394 -15.38 4.50 14.27
C VAL A 394 -15.56 5.34 15.55
N GLU A 395 -14.87 6.47 15.67
CA GLU A 395 -15.04 7.39 16.80
C GLU A 395 -16.48 7.89 16.94
N GLY A 396 -17.08 8.33 15.82
CA GLY A 396 -18.48 8.77 15.79
C GLY A 396 -19.45 7.68 16.21
N LEU A 397 -19.21 6.44 15.79
CA LEU A 397 -20.02 5.30 16.16
C LEU A 397 -19.94 5.01 17.67
N MET A 398 -18.74 5.07 18.25
CA MET A 398 -18.53 4.86 19.68
C MET A 398 -19.12 5.99 20.53
N ALA A 399 -19.04 7.23 20.05
CA ALA A 399 -19.68 8.37 20.70
C ALA A 399 -21.21 8.24 20.75
N SER A 400 -21.82 7.65 19.71
CA SER A 400 -23.28 7.44 19.65
C SER A 400 -23.81 6.32 20.57
N ARG A 401 -22.92 5.48 21.12
CA ARG A 401 -23.25 4.36 22.03
C ARG A 401 -23.22 4.73 23.51
N LYS A 402 -22.63 5.88 23.86
CA LYS A 402 -22.64 6.48 25.21
C LYS A 402 -23.86 7.37 25.37
#